data_AF-G3CC66-F1
#
_entry.id   AF-G3CC66-F1
#
_cell.length_a   1.000
_cell.length_b   1.000
_cell.length_c   1.000
_cell.angle_alpha   90.00
_cell.angle_beta   90.00
_cell.angle_gamma   90.00
#
_symmetry.space_group_name_H-M   'P 1'
#
loop_
_entity.id
_entity.type
_entity.pdbx_description
1 polymer ?
#
loop_
_entity_poly.entity_id
_entity_poly.type
_entity_poly.pdbx_seq_one_letter_code
_entity_poly.pdbx_strand_id
1 'polypeptide(L)'
;YPSYLNFVLKSRRSDAMATLAQDQLILERCYSQNFSYNAPCGSLPAFPQTSAQGFYSIVLSNVGATTYTLTATPIGSQAEDTTCASMTVDQSNAKTAVD
;
A
#
# COMPACT_ATOMS: atom_id res chain seq x y z
N TYR A 1 -16.09 -25.61 -1.59
CA TYR A 1 -14.69 -25.55 -2.04
C TYR A 1 -14.03 -24.28 -1.48
N PRO A 2 -13.72 -24.22 -0.18
CA PRO A 2 -13.23 -23.00 0.48
C PRO A 2 -11.71 -22.80 0.35
N SER A 3 -10.95 -23.90 0.16
CA SER A 3 -9.49 -23.90 0.22
C SER A 3 -8.81 -23.19 -0.96
N TYR A 4 -9.35 -23.33 -2.17
CA TYR A 4 -8.79 -22.69 -3.36
C TYR A 4 -9.04 -21.19 -3.39
N LEU A 5 -10.23 -20.74 -2.96
CA LEU A 5 -10.54 -19.33 -2.91
C LEU A 5 -9.60 -18.61 -1.94
N ASN A 6 -9.33 -19.21 -0.77
CA ASN A 6 -8.30 -18.72 0.16
C ASN A 6 -6.89 -18.69 -0.45
N PHE A 7 -6.53 -19.68 -1.27
CA PHE A 7 -5.24 -19.66 -1.98
C PHE A 7 -5.15 -18.51 -2.98
N VAL A 8 -6.22 -18.26 -3.75
CA VAL A 8 -6.29 -17.15 -4.71
C VAL A 8 -6.21 -15.80 -3.99
N LEU A 9 -6.98 -15.60 -2.91
CA LEU A 9 -6.94 -14.38 -2.11
C LEU A 9 -5.53 -14.13 -1.54
N LYS A 10 -4.90 -15.16 -0.97
CA LYS A 10 -3.53 -15.08 -0.46
C LYS A 10 -2.52 -14.74 -1.57
N SER A 11 -2.67 -15.34 -2.75
CA SER A 11 -1.80 -15.05 -3.91
C SER A 11 -1.89 -13.58 -4.31
N ARG A 12 -3.10 -13.01 -4.32
CA ARG A 12 -3.35 -11.60 -4.69
C ARG A 12 -2.77 -10.60 -3.69
N ARG A 13 -2.48 -10.97 -2.44
CA ARG A 13 -1.76 -10.10 -1.49
C ARG A 13 -0.39 -9.66 -2.02
N SER A 14 0.23 -10.47 -2.88
CA SER A 14 1.49 -10.08 -3.54
C SER A 14 1.36 -8.83 -4.41
N ASP A 15 0.18 -8.58 -4.99
CA ASP A 15 -0.10 -7.38 -5.81
C ASP A 15 -0.05 -6.10 -4.96
N ALA A 16 -0.66 -6.14 -3.77
CA ALA A 16 -0.57 -5.05 -2.79
C ALA A 16 0.87 -4.84 -2.33
N MET A 17 1.57 -5.91 -1.94
CA MET A 17 2.96 -5.81 -1.46
C MET A 17 3.90 -5.20 -2.51
N ALA A 18 3.74 -5.59 -3.78
CA ALA A 18 4.51 -5.03 -4.89
C ALA A 18 4.21 -3.54 -5.09
N THR A 19 2.92 -3.16 -5.06
CA THR A 19 2.51 -1.76 -5.23
C THR A 19 3.02 -0.88 -4.07
N LEU A 20 2.86 -1.33 -2.82
CA LEU A 20 3.37 -0.62 -1.63
C LEU A 20 4.90 -0.43 -1.69
N ALA A 21 5.65 -1.45 -2.12
CA ALA A 21 7.10 -1.35 -2.25
C ALA A 21 7.51 -0.35 -3.34
N GLN A 22 6.80 -0.32 -4.46
CA GLN A 22 7.04 0.66 -5.52
C GLN A 22 6.76 2.09 -5.04
N ASP A 23 5.63 2.32 -4.37
CA ASP A 23 5.26 3.64 -3.86
C ASP A 23 6.24 4.14 -2.81
N GLN A 24 6.70 3.25 -1.92
CA GLN A 24 7.77 3.55 -0.96
C GLN A 24 9.04 4.02 -1.69
N LEU A 25 9.51 3.31 -2.73
CA LEU A 25 10.68 3.75 -3.50
C LEU A 25 10.50 5.13 -4.15
N ILE A 26 9.29 5.46 -4.61
CA ILE A 26 8.97 6.79 -5.17
C ILE A 26 9.07 7.87 -4.09
N LEU A 27 8.48 7.62 -2.92
CA LEU A 27 8.54 8.53 -1.78
C LEU A 27 9.98 8.75 -1.29
N GLU A 28 10.77 7.68 -1.13
CA GLU A 28 12.18 7.77 -0.72
C GLU A 28 13.02 8.56 -1.73
N ARG A 29 12.79 8.36 -3.04
CA ARG A 29 13.45 9.14 -4.10
C ARG A 29 13.08 10.61 -4.02
N CYS A 30 11.81 10.92 -3.74
CA CYS A 30 11.36 12.30 -3.61
C CYS A 30 11.95 12.97 -2.36
N TYR A 31 11.97 12.26 -1.23
CA TYR A 31 12.58 12.72 0.01
C TYR A 31 14.08 12.99 -0.15
N SER A 32 14.81 12.14 -0.87
CA SER A 32 16.25 12.34 -1.15
C SER A 32 16.55 13.64 -1.89
N GLN A 33 15.57 14.21 -2.60
CA GLN A 33 15.72 15.47 -3.35
C GLN A 33 15.16 16.68 -2.59
N ASN A 34 14.14 16.49 -1.76
CA ASN A 34 13.39 17.58 -1.13
C ASN A 34 13.53 17.65 0.40
N PHE A 35 14.12 16.63 1.02
CA PHE A 35 14.21 16.45 2.47
C PHE A 35 12.87 16.54 3.21
N SER A 36 11.77 16.21 2.51
CA SER A 36 10.41 16.29 3.03
C SER A 36 9.48 15.34 2.27
N TYR A 37 8.58 14.62 2.97
CA TYR A 37 7.48 13.86 2.34
C TYR A 37 6.23 14.70 2.08
N ASN A 38 6.16 15.96 2.53
CA ASN A 38 5.05 16.87 2.22
C ASN A 38 5.03 17.24 0.73
N ALA A 39 4.20 18.21 0.33
CA ALA A 39 4.19 18.69 -1.05
C ALA A 39 5.61 19.10 -1.52
N PRO A 40 6.07 18.63 -2.70
CA PRO A 40 5.32 17.88 -3.72
C PRO A 40 5.26 16.35 -3.54
N CYS A 41 6.09 15.76 -2.68
CA CYS A 41 6.22 14.31 -2.50
C CYS A 41 4.93 13.64 -2.05
N GLY A 42 4.13 14.28 -1.19
CA GLY A 42 2.83 13.78 -0.74
C GLY A 42 1.77 13.66 -1.83
N SER A 43 2.08 14.09 -3.06
CA SER A 43 1.25 13.96 -4.25
C SER A 43 1.89 13.07 -5.34
N LEU A 44 2.99 12.38 -5.02
CA LEU A 44 3.75 11.53 -5.92
C LEU A 44 3.95 10.11 -5.33
N PRO A 45 3.35 9.07 -5.93
CA PRO A 45 2.36 9.12 -7.02
C PRO A 45 1.03 9.76 -6.59
N ALA A 46 0.09 9.89 -7.52
CA ALA A 46 -1.25 10.37 -7.20
C ALA A 46 -1.99 9.33 -6.33
N PHE A 47 -2.54 9.78 -5.21
CA PHE A 47 -3.36 8.96 -4.32
C PHE A 47 -4.79 9.53 -4.21
N PRO A 48 -5.82 8.68 -4.00
CA PRO A 48 -5.73 7.22 -3.97
C PRO A 48 -5.48 6.63 -5.37
N GLN A 49 -4.88 5.44 -5.41
CA GLN A 49 -4.69 4.67 -6.65
C GLN A 49 -5.06 3.21 -6.44
N THR A 50 -5.22 2.46 -7.52
CA THR A 50 -5.43 1.01 -7.48
C THR A 50 -4.12 0.27 -7.66
N SER A 51 -3.97 -0.89 -7.01
CA SER A 51 -2.87 -1.81 -7.28
C SER A 51 -2.85 -2.26 -8.74
N ALA A 52 -1.70 -2.76 -9.21
CA ALA A 52 -1.49 -3.08 -10.62
C ALA A 52 -2.53 -4.06 -11.20
N GLN A 53 -2.98 -5.05 -10.41
CA GLN A 53 -4.03 -5.99 -10.82
C GLN A 53 -5.44 -5.59 -10.35
N GLY A 54 -5.59 -4.42 -9.70
CA GLY A 54 -6.89 -3.86 -9.33
C GLY A 54 -7.57 -4.50 -8.12
N PHE A 55 -6.84 -5.27 -7.31
CA PHE A 55 -7.39 -5.96 -6.13
C PHE A 55 -7.33 -5.12 -4.86
N TYR A 56 -6.53 -4.05 -4.83
CA TYR A 56 -6.36 -3.19 -3.67
C TYR A 56 -6.47 -1.71 -4.04
N SER A 57 -7.03 -0.91 -3.13
CA SER A 57 -6.93 0.55 -3.13
C SER A 57 -5.78 0.97 -2.24
N ILE A 58 -4.87 1.79 -2.77
CA ILE A 58 -3.70 2.31 -2.07
C ILE A 58 -3.95 3.78 -1.70
N VAL A 59 -3.75 4.09 -0.42
CA VAL A 59 -3.92 5.43 0.15
C VAL A 59 -2.64 5.84 0.86
N LEU A 60 -2.24 7.10 0.66
CA LEU A 60 -1.19 7.76 1.43
C LEU A 60 -1.82 8.62 2.52
N SER A 61 -1.35 8.47 3.76
CA SER A 61 -1.82 9.19 4.93
C SER A 61 -0.65 9.56 5.85
N ASN A 62 -0.93 10.30 6.94
CA ASN A 62 0.07 10.72 7.92
C ASN A 62 1.30 11.43 7.31
N VAL A 63 1.06 12.21 6.26
CA VAL A 63 2.13 12.88 5.50
C VAL A 63 2.64 14.08 6.31
N GLY A 64 3.86 13.94 6.81
CA GLY A 64 4.63 14.96 7.49
C GLY A 64 6.02 15.07 6.87
N ALA A 65 6.84 16.02 7.30
CA ALA A 65 8.15 16.24 6.69
C ALA A 65 9.00 14.96 6.68
N THR A 66 8.91 14.13 7.72
CA THR A 66 9.68 12.88 7.85
C THR A 66 8.80 11.68 8.12
N THR A 67 7.49 11.76 7.86
CA THR A 67 6.55 10.68 8.15
C THR A 67 5.60 10.44 6.99
N TYR A 68 5.23 9.18 6.77
CA TYR A 68 4.09 8.81 5.94
C TYR A 68 3.56 7.43 6.34
N THR A 69 2.37 7.11 5.87
CA THR A 69 1.83 5.74 5.96
C THR A 69 1.10 5.40 4.67
N LEU A 70 1.60 4.39 3.97
CA LEU A 70 0.92 3.78 2.84
C LEU A 70 0.03 2.64 3.34
N THR A 71 -1.22 2.62 2.87
CA THR A 71 -2.21 1.60 3.24
C THR A 71 -2.79 0.98 1.98
N ALA A 72 -2.76 -0.36 1.88
CA ALA A 72 -3.44 -1.14 0.88
C ALA A 72 -4.69 -1.80 1.46
N THR A 73 -5.87 -1.37 1.00
CA THR A 73 -7.18 -1.89 1.43
C THR A 73 -7.77 -2.76 0.32
N PRO A 74 -8.28 -3.96 0.62
CA PRO A 74 -8.76 -4.88 -0.40
C PRO A 74 -10.09 -4.36 -0.97
N ILE A 75 -10.29 -4.52 -2.27
CA ILE A 75 -11.50 -4.07 -2.98
C ILE A 75 -12.05 -5.17 -3.89
N GLY A 76 -13.32 -5.04 -4.29
CA GLY A 76 -13.98 -6.00 -5.17
C GLY A 76 -13.90 -7.43 -4.63
N SER A 77 -13.54 -8.39 -5.48
CA SER A 77 -13.43 -9.81 -5.07
C SER A 77 -12.35 -10.08 -4.00
N GLN A 78 -11.41 -9.16 -3.78
CA GLN A 78 -10.41 -9.30 -2.73
C GLN A 78 -10.97 -8.94 -1.35
N ALA A 79 -12.11 -8.23 -1.28
CA ALA A 79 -12.76 -7.88 -0.01
C ALA A 79 -13.29 -9.10 0.76
N GLU A 80 -13.36 -10.27 0.11
CA GLU A 80 -13.63 -11.56 0.77
C GLU A 80 -12.44 -12.06 1.60
N ASP A 81 -11.26 -11.43 1.47
CA ASP A 81 -10.09 -11.73 2.29
C ASP A 81 -10.19 -11.04 3.66
N THR A 82 -10.81 -11.71 4.61
CA THR A 82 -10.97 -11.24 6.00
C THR A 82 -9.77 -11.58 6.89
N THR A 83 -8.65 -12.02 6.31
CA THR A 83 -7.42 -12.31 7.05
C THR A 83 -6.30 -11.51 6.41
N CYS A 84 -5.53 -10.72 7.16
CA CYS A 84 -4.52 -9.84 6.59
C CYS A 84 -5.15 -8.91 5.53
N ALA A 85 -6.39 -8.45 5.78
CA ALA A 85 -7.22 -7.72 4.86
C ALA A 85 -6.52 -6.42 4.42
N SER A 86 -6.09 -5.61 5.39
CA SER A 86 -5.41 -4.35 5.14
C SER A 86 -3.93 -4.44 5.49
N MET A 87 -3.08 -4.01 4.56
CA MET A 87 -1.63 -3.99 4.72
C MET A 87 -1.13 -2.55 4.77
N THR A 88 -0.19 -2.25 5.67
CA THR A 88 0.41 -0.91 5.76
C THR A 88 1.93 -0.98 5.79
N VAL A 89 2.57 0.10 5.31
CA VAL A 89 4.00 0.35 5.46
C VAL A 89 4.28 1.83 5.69
N ASP A 90 5.27 2.15 6.52
CA ASP A 90 5.74 3.52 6.79
C ASP A 90 7.18 3.77 6.30
N GLN A 91 7.66 5.00 6.48
CA GLN A 91 9.03 5.40 6.10
C GLN A 91 10.14 4.61 6.81
N SER A 92 9.84 4.02 7.96
CA SER A 92 10.77 3.21 8.74
C SER A 92 10.73 1.75 8.32
N ASN A 93 10.01 1.43 7.23
CA ASN A 93 9.76 0.08 6.74
C ASN A 93 9.04 -0.80 7.79
N ALA A 94 8.32 -0.18 8.73
CA ALA A 94 7.47 -0.88 9.66
C ALA A 94 6.23 -1.36 8.91
N LYS A 95 5.99 -2.67 8.93
CA LYS A 95 4.91 -3.31 8.19
C LYS A 95 3.91 -3.88 9.17
N THR A 96 2.65 -3.53 8.99
CA THR A 96 1.56 -4.16 9.74
C THR A 96 0.52 -4.72 8.79
N ALA A 97 -0.11 -5.80 9.23
CA ALA A 97 -1.25 -6.39 8.59
C ALA A 97 -2.35 -6.52 9.62
N VAL A 98 -3.55 -6.07 9.28
CA VAL A 98 -4.73 -6.20 10.12
C VAL A 98 -5.79 -7.01 9.39
N ASP A 99 -6.55 -7.79 10.16
CA ASP A 99 -7.69 -8.57 9.69
C ASP A 99 -8.91 -7.67 9.47
#